data_AF-A0A8F6NZ86-F1
#
_entry.id   AF-A0A8F6NZ86-F1
#
_cell.length_a   1.000
_cell.length_b   1.000
_cell.length_c   1.000
_cell.angle_alpha   90.00
_cell.angle_beta   90.00
_cell.angle_gamma   90.00
#
_symmetry.space_group_name_H-M   'P 1'
#
loop_
_entity.id
_entity.type
_entity.pdbx_description
1 polymer ?
#
loop_
_entity_poly.entity_id
_entity_poly.type
_entity_poly.pdbx_seq_one_letter_code
_entity_poly.pdbx_strand_id
1 'polypeptide(L)'
;MKKDFAYAVELPYWQAPNDDLLLKSQGDSLTAFFKIWISPSKYSKFTGIFDFSCVWAVRYERNKELSYYSKRDDDDFVSCYWIVPESSWIEKLKKERCSFFPEWKEYDVGEYSHYIIQSNSFYIEIIAKEVKISRRKL
;
A
#
# COMPACT_ATOMS: atom_id res chain seq x y z
N MET A 1 6.31 -12.68 -13.30
CA MET A 1 5.24 -12.73 -12.28
C MET A 1 3.90 -12.69 -13.01
N LYS A 2 2.75 -12.86 -12.35
CA LYS A 2 1.45 -12.72 -13.05
C LYS A 2 1.10 -11.23 -13.12
N LYS A 3 0.64 -10.76 -14.28
CA LYS A 3 0.18 -9.36 -14.47
C LYS A 3 -1.03 -9.06 -13.58
N ASP A 4 -1.00 -7.89 -12.94
CA ASP A 4 -1.99 -7.43 -11.96
C ASP A 4 -2.25 -8.43 -10.82
N PHE A 5 -1.21 -9.16 -10.42
CA PHE A 5 -1.25 -10.13 -9.34
C PHE A 5 -0.43 -9.63 -8.15
N ALA A 6 -1.04 -9.72 -6.97
CA ALA A 6 -0.52 -9.21 -5.71
C ALA A 6 0.28 -10.31 -4.98
N TYR A 7 1.47 -9.95 -4.50
CA TYR A 7 2.34 -10.82 -3.72
C TYR A 7 2.51 -10.24 -2.32
N ALA A 8 2.31 -11.07 -1.30
CA ALA A 8 2.34 -10.63 0.08
C ALA A 8 3.78 -10.35 0.53
N VAL A 9 3.93 -9.29 1.32
CA VAL A 9 5.15 -8.96 2.04
C VAL A 9 4.79 -8.88 3.52
N GLU A 10 5.48 -9.67 4.33
CA GLU A 10 5.24 -9.74 5.76
C GLU A 10 5.38 -8.37 6.42
N LEU A 11 4.40 -8.03 7.26
CA LEU A 11 4.54 -6.89 8.16
C LEU A 11 5.29 -7.31 9.42
N PRO A 12 6.25 -6.49 9.89
CA PRO A 12 6.93 -6.74 11.15
C PRO A 12 6.00 -6.58 12.38
N TYR A 13 4.76 -6.16 12.18
CA TYR A 13 3.77 -5.90 13.22
C TYR A 13 2.42 -6.51 12.83
N TRP A 14 1.73 -7.10 13.80
CA TRP A 14 0.38 -7.62 13.58
C TRP A 14 -0.61 -6.46 13.46
N GLN A 15 -0.94 -6.06 12.22
CA GLN A 15 -2.00 -5.09 11.98
C GLN A 15 -3.34 -5.65 12.50
N ALA A 16 -4.08 -4.84 13.25
CA ALA A 16 -5.43 -5.17 13.66
C ALA A 16 -6.34 -5.28 12.42
N PRO A 17 -6.90 -6.47 12.12
CA PRO A 17 -7.61 -6.71 10.86
C PRO A 17 -8.96 -5.99 10.77
N ASN A 18 -9.53 -5.61 11.92
CA ASN A 18 -10.89 -5.05 12.01
C ASN A 18 -10.91 -3.53 12.16
N ASP A 19 -9.76 -2.87 12.13
CA ASP A 19 -9.66 -1.42 12.28
C ASP A 19 -9.46 -0.72 10.93
N ASP A 20 -9.99 0.50 10.84
CA ASP A 20 -9.69 1.37 9.72
C ASP A 20 -8.30 1.98 9.84
N LEU A 21 -7.69 2.22 8.67
CA LEU A 21 -6.47 3.00 8.56
C LEU A 21 -6.78 4.50 8.66
N LEU A 22 -5.99 5.22 9.44
CA LEU A 22 -5.97 6.68 9.38
C LEU A 22 -4.94 7.10 8.32
N LEU A 23 -5.35 7.96 7.38
CA LEU A 23 -4.49 8.44 6.31
C LEU A 23 -4.20 9.92 6.48
N LYS A 24 -2.94 10.28 6.26
CA LYS A 24 -2.49 11.67 6.18
C LYS A 24 -1.66 11.86 4.92
N SER A 25 -2.11 12.74 4.03
CA SER A 25 -1.34 13.16 2.87
C SER A 25 -0.67 14.51 3.14
N GLN A 26 0.55 14.66 2.63
CA GLN A 26 1.29 15.93 2.64
C GLN A 26 2.23 15.96 1.45
N GLY A 27 2.00 16.90 0.51
CA GLY A 27 2.78 16.93 -0.74
C GLY A 27 2.63 15.62 -1.51
N ASP A 28 3.77 15.03 -1.89
CA ASP A 28 3.89 13.72 -2.54
C ASP A 28 4.11 12.58 -1.52
N SER A 29 3.77 12.78 -0.25
CA SER A 29 3.89 11.76 0.79
C SER A 29 2.53 11.33 1.31
N LEU A 30 2.39 10.04 1.60
CA LEU A 30 1.22 9.45 2.24
C LEU A 30 1.66 8.64 3.46
N THR A 31 1.13 9.00 4.62
CA THR A 31 1.32 8.23 5.84
C THR A 31 0.01 7.50 6.18
N ALA A 32 0.08 6.17 6.32
CA ALA A 32 -1.04 5.36 6.79
C ALA A 32 -0.74 4.80 8.19
N PHE A 33 -1.63 5.07 9.14
CA PHE A 33 -1.50 4.63 10.52
C PHE A 33 -2.45 3.46 10.78
N PHE A 34 -1.93 2.42 11.43
CA PHE A 34 -2.70 1.23 11.79
C PHE A 34 -2.49 0.85 13.25
N LYS A 35 -3.53 0.29 13.87
CA LYS A 35 -3.41 -0.26 15.22
C LYS A 35 -2.68 -1.60 15.17
N ILE A 36 -1.82 -1.84 16.15
CA ILE A 36 -1.06 -3.09 16.27
C ILE A 36 -1.70 -3.97 17.35
N TRP A 37 -1.90 -5.24 17.06
CA TRP A 37 -2.20 -6.27 18.06
C TRP A 37 -0.92 -6.87 18.64
N ILE A 38 -0.89 -7.09 19.96
CA ILE A 38 0.14 -7.90 20.62
C ILE A 38 -0.33 -9.34 20.86
N SER A 39 -1.64 -9.54 20.84
CA SER A 39 -2.35 -10.82 20.83
C SER A 39 -3.74 -10.55 20.24
N PRO A 40 -4.54 -11.57 19.87
CA PRO A 40 -5.88 -11.35 19.35
C PRO A 40 -6.68 -10.38 20.22
N SER A 41 -7.22 -9.33 19.59
CA SER A 41 -8.02 -8.29 20.24
C SER A 41 -7.33 -7.48 21.35
N LYS A 42 -6.00 -7.60 21.54
CA LYS A 42 -5.23 -6.84 22.52
C LYS A 42 -4.30 -5.85 21.83
N TYR A 43 -4.55 -4.56 22.04
CA TYR A 43 -3.83 -3.49 21.37
C TYR A 43 -2.48 -3.18 22.01
N SER A 44 -1.51 -2.87 21.17
CA SER A 44 -0.26 -2.23 21.54
C SER A 44 -0.49 -0.75 21.90
N LYS A 45 0.39 -0.20 22.74
CA LYS A 45 0.50 1.26 22.96
C LYS A 45 1.19 1.99 21.80
N PHE A 46 1.73 1.23 20.84
CA PHE A 46 2.37 1.76 19.63
C PHE A 46 1.42 1.64 18.45
N THR A 47 1.47 2.63 17.57
CA THR A 47 0.78 2.66 16.29
C THR A 47 1.77 2.28 15.20
N GLY A 48 1.36 1.38 14.31
CA GLY A 48 2.10 1.01 13.12
C GLY A 48 1.92 2.06 12.03
N ILE A 49 2.94 2.25 11.21
CA ILE A 49 3.00 3.33 10.24
C ILE A 49 3.57 2.77 8.94
N PHE A 50 2.81 2.95 7.86
CA PHE A 50 3.34 2.98 6.51
C PHE A 50 3.66 4.42 6.12
N ASP A 51 4.87 4.67 5.66
CA ASP A 51 5.32 5.96 5.20
C ASP A 51 5.73 5.83 3.72
N PHE A 52 4.85 6.29 2.83
CA PHE A 52 5.06 6.25 1.39
C PHE A 52 5.61 7.59 0.90
N SER A 53 6.67 7.56 0.11
CA SER A 53 7.30 8.74 -0.49
C SER A 53 7.21 8.73 -2.01
N CYS A 54 7.25 9.92 -2.61
CA CYS A 54 7.10 10.11 -4.05
C CYS A 54 5.81 9.43 -4.57
N VAL A 55 4.69 9.65 -3.89
CA VAL A 55 3.39 9.09 -4.25
C VAL A 55 2.90 9.73 -5.54
N TRP A 56 2.67 8.91 -6.56
CA TRP A 56 2.08 9.34 -7.83
C TRP A 56 0.56 9.29 -7.76
N ALA A 57 0.01 8.19 -7.27
CA ALA A 57 -1.44 7.98 -7.29
C ALA A 57 -1.90 7.12 -6.12
N VAL A 58 -3.12 7.38 -5.66
CA VAL A 58 -3.80 6.61 -4.61
C VAL A 58 -5.21 6.35 -5.09
N ARG A 59 -5.72 5.14 -4.89
CA ARG A 59 -7.14 4.83 -5.07
C ARG A 59 -7.65 3.91 -3.97
N TYR A 60 -8.93 4.05 -3.69
CA TYR A 60 -9.64 3.26 -2.70
C TYR A 60 -10.55 2.29 -3.43
N GLU A 61 -10.50 1.02 -3.05
CA GLU A 61 -11.44 0.05 -3.58
C GLU A 61 -12.09 -0.74 -2.45
N ARG A 62 -13.42 -0.72 -2.45
CA ARG A 62 -14.22 -1.49 -1.50
C ARG A 62 -14.14 -2.98 -1.85
N ASN A 63 -14.11 -3.78 -0.81
CA ASN A 63 -14.29 -5.22 -0.86
C ASN A 63 -15.61 -5.55 -1.59
N LYS A 64 -15.53 -6.20 -2.75
CA LYS A 64 -16.71 -6.58 -3.55
C LYS A 64 -17.28 -7.93 -3.12
N GLU A 65 -16.42 -8.94 -3.03
CA GLU A 65 -16.79 -10.33 -2.74
C GLU A 65 -16.03 -10.92 -1.53
N LEU A 66 -14.78 -10.50 -1.33
CA LEU A 66 -13.92 -10.94 -0.23
C LEU A 66 -13.45 -9.73 0.56
N SER A 67 -13.15 -9.93 1.84
CA SER A 67 -12.52 -8.89 2.69
C SER A 67 -11.11 -8.51 2.25
N TYR A 68 -10.55 -9.19 1.24
CA TYR A 68 -9.19 -9.04 0.77
C TYR A 68 -9.11 -8.91 -0.76
N TYR A 69 -7.95 -8.47 -1.25
CA TYR A 69 -7.66 -8.41 -2.69
C TYR A 69 -7.76 -9.80 -3.34
N SER A 70 -8.54 -9.92 -4.42
CA SER A 70 -8.91 -11.22 -4.99
C SER A 70 -7.83 -11.86 -5.85
N LYS A 71 -6.94 -11.08 -6.47
CA LYS A 71 -5.85 -11.57 -7.32
C LYS A 71 -4.54 -11.56 -6.55
N ARG A 72 -4.40 -12.45 -5.58
CA ARG A 72 -3.20 -12.55 -4.75
C ARG A 72 -2.71 -13.98 -4.62
N ASP A 73 -1.43 -14.10 -4.28
CA ASP A 73 -0.87 -15.37 -3.81
C ASP A 73 -1.34 -15.64 -2.39
N ASP A 74 -1.40 -16.92 -2.02
CA ASP A 74 -1.62 -17.31 -0.63
C ASP A 74 -0.35 -17.04 0.18
N ASP A 75 -0.52 -16.72 1.45
CA ASP A 75 0.56 -16.50 2.39
C ASP A 75 0.16 -16.97 3.79
N ASP A 76 1.15 -17.30 4.61
CA ASP A 76 0.97 -17.73 6.00
C ASP A 76 1.31 -16.60 7.00
N PHE A 77 1.42 -15.36 6.54
CA PHE A 77 1.79 -14.24 7.41
C PHE A 77 0.63 -13.87 8.33
N VAL A 78 0.97 -13.54 9.58
CA VAL A 78 -0.01 -13.01 10.54
C VAL A 78 -0.58 -11.67 10.06
N SER A 79 0.24 -10.91 9.32
CA SER A 79 -0.12 -9.63 8.77
C SER A 79 0.81 -9.30 7.60
N CYS A 80 0.24 -8.76 6.52
CA CYS A 80 1.00 -8.43 5.32
C CYS A 80 0.44 -7.16 4.65
N TYR A 81 1.25 -6.61 3.76
CA TYR A 81 0.80 -5.74 2.68
C TYR A 81 1.16 -6.41 1.36
N TRP A 82 0.60 -5.96 0.24
CA TRP A 82 0.91 -6.56 -1.05
C TRP A 82 1.65 -5.60 -1.97
N ILE A 83 2.43 -6.19 -2.86
CA ILE A 83 3.05 -5.52 -4.01
C ILE A 83 2.51 -6.17 -5.28
N VAL A 84 2.24 -5.37 -6.30
CA VAL A 84 1.90 -5.81 -7.67
C VAL A 84 3.07 -5.47 -8.60
N PRO A 85 4.00 -6.42 -8.85
CA PRO A 85 5.23 -6.17 -9.60
C PRO A 85 4.97 -5.81 -11.06
N GLU A 86 4.01 -6.48 -11.69
CA GLU A 86 3.59 -6.23 -13.07
C GLU A 86 2.24 -5.51 -13.08
N SER A 87 2.25 -4.19 -12.86
CA SER A 87 1.05 -3.37 -12.68
C SER A 87 0.62 -2.66 -13.98
N SER A 88 -0.55 -3.04 -14.51
CA SER A 88 -1.22 -2.32 -15.61
C SER A 88 -1.53 -0.87 -15.24
N TRP A 89 -1.75 -0.59 -13.96
CA TRP A 89 -2.04 0.77 -13.49
C TRP A 89 -0.82 1.68 -13.65
N ILE A 90 0.38 1.19 -13.30
CA ILE A 90 1.64 1.91 -13.54
C ILE A 90 1.85 2.13 -15.04
N GLU A 91 1.64 1.11 -15.87
CA GLU A 91 1.76 1.25 -17.33
C GLU A 91 0.84 2.37 -17.88
N LYS A 92 -0.41 2.40 -17.40
CA LYS A 92 -1.38 3.43 -17.78
C LYS A 92 -0.93 4.83 -17.35
N LEU A 93 -0.51 4.99 -16.09
CA LEU A 93 -0.02 6.28 -15.58
C LEU A 93 1.21 6.77 -16.33
N LYS A 94 2.15 5.86 -16.66
CA LYS A 94 3.33 6.18 -17.48
C LYS A 94 2.94 6.67 -18.87
N LYS A 95 1.98 6.01 -19.54
CA LYS A 95 1.47 6.43 -20.86
C LYS A 95 0.79 7.80 -20.79
N GLU A 96 -0.06 8.00 -19.80
CA GLU A 96 -0.76 9.27 -19.58
C GLU A 96 0.24 10.42 -19.36
N ARG A 97 1.19 10.26 -18.42
CA ARG A 97 2.21 11.28 -18.18
C ARG A 97 3.10 11.53 -19.40
N CYS A 98 3.53 10.50 -20.13
CA CYS A 98 4.31 10.68 -21.37
C CYS A 98 3.54 11.49 -22.44
N SER A 99 2.21 11.37 -22.49
CA SER A 99 1.42 12.10 -23.48
C SER A 99 1.38 13.61 -23.22
N PHE A 100 1.53 14.04 -21.97
CA PHE A 100 1.56 15.46 -21.59
C PHE A 100 2.99 15.99 -21.38
N PHE A 101 3.91 15.13 -20.93
CA PHE A 101 5.28 15.47 -20.59
C PHE A 101 6.23 14.39 -21.12
N PRO A 102 6.63 14.41 -22.40
CA PRO A 102 7.45 13.35 -23.01
C PRO A 102 8.78 13.10 -22.31
N GLU A 103 9.42 14.16 -21.80
CA GLU A 103 10.74 14.12 -21.15
C GLU A 103 10.66 13.89 -19.63
N TRP A 104 9.50 13.49 -19.10
CA TRP A 104 9.31 13.34 -17.66
C TRP A 104 10.31 12.41 -16.97
N LYS A 105 10.81 11.42 -17.71
CA LYS A 105 11.80 10.44 -17.22
C LYS A 105 13.16 11.07 -16.92
N GLU A 106 13.45 12.25 -17.46
CA GLU A 106 14.73 12.93 -17.23
C GLU A 106 14.80 13.57 -15.85
N TYR A 107 13.66 14.06 -15.35
CA TYR A 107 13.59 14.73 -14.04
C TYR A 107 12.91 13.88 -12.95
N ASP A 108 12.09 12.90 -13.31
CA ASP A 108 11.42 12.01 -12.36
C ASP A 108 12.11 10.63 -12.34
N VAL A 109 13.29 10.60 -11.71
CA VAL A 109 14.18 9.43 -11.69
C VAL A 109 13.75 8.43 -10.62
N GLY A 110 13.81 7.14 -10.93
CA GLY A 110 13.52 6.04 -10.00
C GLY A 110 12.35 5.18 -10.45
N GLU A 111 12.13 4.08 -9.74
CA GLU A 111 11.09 3.12 -10.08
C GLU A 111 9.88 3.25 -9.15
N TYR A 112 8.72 3.29 -9.77
CA TYR A 112 7.45 3.25 -9.06
C TYR A 112 7.01 1.81 -8.87
N SER A 113 6.53 1.52 -7.67
CA SER A 113 5.92 0.25 -7.28
C SER A 113 4.44 0.44 -6.98
N HIS A 114 3.67 -0.64 -7.15
CA HIS A 114 2.25 -0.67 -6.83
C HIS A 114 2.05 -1.43 -5.53
N TYR A 115 1.68 -0.71 -4.49
CA TYR A 115 1.41 -1.23 -3.15
C TYR A 115 -0.08 -1.36 -2.91
N ILE A 116 -0.47 -2.35 -2.10
CA ILE A 116 -1.84 -2.52 -1.61
C ILE A 116 -1.76 -2.68 -0.09
N ILE A 117 -2.48 -1.83 0.64
CA ILE A 117 -2.66 -1.96 2.09
C ILE A 117 -4.13 -2.18 2.43
N GLN A 118 -4.38 -3.02 3.43
CA GLN A 118 -5.72 -3.39 3.87
C GLN A 118 -6.24 -2.41 4.91
N SER A 119 -7.47 -1.92 4.75
CA SER A 119 -8.30 -1.35 5.80
C SER A 119 -9.45 -2.33 6.12
N ASN A 120 -10.24 -2.06 7.15
CA ASN A 120 -11.35 -2.93 7.55
C ASN A 120 -12.32 -3.26 6.38
N SER A 121 -12.82 -2.24 5.69
CA SER A 121 -13.87 -2.42 4.65
C SER A 121 -13.40 -2.21 3.21
N PHE A 122 -12.15 -1.83 3.00
CA PHE A 122 -11.60 -1.49 1.69
C PHE A 122 -10.09 -1.73 1.70
N TYR A 123 -9.50 -1.84 0.53
CA TYR A 123 -8.06 -1.76 0.36
C TYR A 123 -7.70 -0.43 -0.30
N ILE A 124 -6.48 0.01 -0.05
CA ILE A 124 -5.92 1.22 -0.63
C ILE A 124 -4.79 0.77 -1.54
N GLU A 125 -4.89 1.13 -2.81
CA GLU A 125 -3.82 0.92 -3.79
C GLU A 125 -3.02 2.22 -3.92
N ILE A 126 -1.70 2.11 -3.84
CA ILE A 126 -0.76 3.25 -3.85
C ILE A 126 0.31 3.00 -4.91
N ILE A 127 0.53 3.97 -5.80
CA ILE A 127 1.72 4.04 -6.65
C ILE A 127 2.72 4.99 -6.02
N ALA A 128 3.83 4.46 -5.54
CA ALA A 128 4.89 5.22 -4.86
C ALA A 128 6.27 4.63 -5.17
N LYS A 129 7.34 5.37 -4.90
CA LYS A 129 8.71 4.85 -5.10
C LYS A 129 9.20 4.05 -3.91
N GLU A 130 8.86 4.49 -2.70
CA GLU A 130 9.30 3.83 -1.48
C GLU A 130 8.14 3.67 -0.50
N VAL A 131 8.25 2.63 0.32
CA VAL A 131 7.47 2.46 1.54
C VAL A 131 8.43 2.15 2.69
N LYS A 132 8.27 2.86 3.81
CA LYS A 132 8.97 2.57 5.06
C LYS A 132 7.97 2.19 6.13
N ILE A 133 8.22 1.08 6.80
CA ILE A 133 7.34 0.57 7.86
C ILE A 133 8.00 0.86 9.21
N SER A 134 7.28 1.52 10.10
CA SER A 134 7.76 1.85 11.44
C SER A 134 6.64 1.74 12.47
N ARG A 135 6.97 1.91 13.75
CA ARG A 135 5.98 2.07 14.82
C ARG A 135 6.37 3.22 15.73
N ARG A 136 5.39 3.96 16.24
CA ARG A 136 5.61 5.12 17.13
C ARG A 136 4.56 5.12 18.23
N LYS A 137 4.88 5.72 19.38
CA LYS A 137 3.90 5.98 20.42
C LYS A 137 3.25 7.32 20.08
N LEU A 138 2.00 7.29 19.63
CA LEU A 138 1.19 8.48 19.39
C LEU A 138 0.52 8.95 20.69
#